data_AF-A0A3C0SCC7-F1
#
_entry.id   AF-A0A3C0SCC7-F1
#
_cell.length_a   1.000
_cell.length_b   1.000
_cell.length_c   1.000
_cell.angle_alpha   90.00
_cell.angle_beta   90.00
_cell.angle_gamma   90.00
#
_symmetry.space_group_name_H-M   'P 1'
#
loop_
_entity.id
_entity.type
_entity.pdbx_description
1 polymer ?
#
loop_
_entity_poly.entity_id
_entity_poly.type
_entity_poly.pdbx_seq_one_letter_code
_entity_poly.pdbx_strand_id
1 'polypeptide(L)'
;MALNFFVLLAIYFFIRGLWDNPGRGAPIYLAYASMGIGFMIKGPPAVLIPALAVGIFTLTLFDRSIFSRLRLVSGAVVLAALIVPWFATMLSLHGDEFKDHILGAEFRDRIIHDAPFSLYYLRVTLRYYLPWSLFLIAALFVRFTTAPRTAAAASDKNGCIMLLPETLKIRFTELREKDHQPFLFCLAWILGPLLLFTLFRIEHSRYMLSISPAI
;
A
#
# COMPACT_ATOMS: atom_id res chain seq x y z
N MET A 1 3.71 -17.36 1.98
CA MET A 1 4.22 -17.49 0.61
C MET A 1 3.14 -17.21 -0.42
N ALA A 2 2.03 -17.94 -0.45
CA ALA A 2 0.95 -17.73 -1.43
C ALA A 2 0.34 -16.31 -1.41
N LEU A 3 0.03 -15.74 -0.23
CA LEU A 3 -0.46 -14.36 -0.12
C LEU A 3 0.47 -13.35 -0.82
N ASN A 4 1.78 -13.49 -0.59
CA ASN A 4 2.76 -12.55 -1.14
C ASN A 4 2.76 -12.61 -2.66
N PHE A 5 2.74 -13.83 -3.21
CA PHE A 5 2.65 -14.04 -4.66
C PHE A 5 1.44 -13.31 -5.27
N PHE A 6 0.24 -13.46 -4.69
CA PHE A 6 -0.96 -12.80 -5.23
C PHE A 6 -0.96 -11.28 -5.05
N VAL A 7 -0.41 -10.77 -3.95
CA VAL A 7 -0.23 -9.32 -3.75
C VAL A 7 0.73 -8.74 -4.79
N LEU A 8 1.87 -9.42 -5.03
CA LEU A 8 2.83 -9.01 -6.05
C LEU A 8 2.25 -9.07 -7.45
N LEU A 9 1.50 -10.13 -7.74
CA LEU A 9 0.83 -10.28 -9.03
C LEU A 9 -0.22 -9.17 -9.25
N ALA A 10 -0.99 -8.83 -8.21
CA ALA A 10 -1.94 -7.72 -8.26
C ALA A 10 -1.23 -6.39 -8.57
N ILE A 11 -0.15 -6.08 -7.84
CA ILE A 11 0.60 -4.83 -8.02
C ILE A 11 1.27 -4.78 -9.39
N TYR A 12 1.88 -5.87 -9.83
CA TYR A 12 2.45 -6.00 -11.17
C TYR A 12 1.41 -5.68 -12.25
N PHE A 13 0.22 -6.27 -12.15
CA PHE A 13 -0.85 -6.04 -13.12
C PHE A 13 -1.43 -4.61 -13.04
N PHE A 14 -1.48 -4.00 -11.85
CA PHE A 14 -1.84 -2.57 -11.74
C PHE A 14 -0.83 -1.68 -12.45
N ILE A 15 0.48 -1.89 -12.22
CA ILE A 15 1.54 -1.15 -12.90
C ILE A 15 1.41 -1.34 -14.42
N ARG A 16 1.25 -2.58 -14.89
CA ARG A 16 1.11 -2.87 -16.32
C ARG A 16 -0.15 -2.24 -16.93
N GLY A 17 -1.25 -2.21 -16.19
CA GLY A 17 -2.50 -1.60 -16.64
C GLY A 17 -2.45 -0.07 -16.69
N LEU A 18 -1.67 0.56 -15.81
CA LEU A 18 -1.56 2.01 -15.73
C LEU A 18 -0.55 2.60 -16.74
N TRP A 19 0.61 1.97 -16.92
CA TRP A 19 1.71 2.52 -17.74
C TRP A 19 1.80 1.89 -19.14
N ASP A 20 1.67 0.58 -19.26
CA ASP A 20 2.04 -0.16 -20.47
C ASP A 20 0.95 -0.08 -21.55
N ASN A 21 -0.32 -0.22 -21.15
CA ASN A 21 -1.46 -0.26 -22.06
C ASN A 21 -2.70 0.44 -21.48
N PRO A 22 -2.72 1.78 -21.43
CA PRO A 22 -3.77 2.54 -20.72
C PRO A 22 -5.19 2.41 -21.28
N GLY A 23 -5.38 1.73 -22.43
CA GLY A 23 -6.69 1.43 -23.02
C GLY A 23 -7.18 -0.01 -22.82
N ARG A 24 -6.30 -0.97 -22.51
CA ARG A 24 -6.68 -2.38 -22.32
C ARG A 24 -6.98 -2.63 -20.85
N GLY A 25 -8.25 -2.87 -20.52
CA GLY A 25 -8.69 -3.17 -19.14
C GLY A 25 -8.25 -4.55 -18.63
N ALA A 26 -7.79 -5.45 -19.50
CA ALA A 26 -7.41 -6.83 -19.17
C ALA A 26 -6.43 -6.95 -17.97
N PRO A 27 -5.26 -6.28 -17.95
CA PRO A 27 -4.36 -6.32 -16.80
C PRO A 27 -5.04 -5.87 -15.51
N ILE A 28 -5.88 -4.85 -15.56
CA ILE A 28 -6.57 -4.33 -14.38
C ILE A 28 -7.56 -5.37 -13.83
N TYR A 29 -8.30 -6.06 -14.69
CA TYR A 29 -9.15 -7.17 -14.27
C TYR A 29 -8.35 -8.34 -13.67
N LEU A 30 -7.18 -8.65 -14.22
CA LEU A 30 -6.28 -9.66 -13.65
C LEU A 30 -5.72 -9.23 -12.29
N ALA A 31 -5.50 -7.94 -12.06
CA ALA A 31 -5.12 -7.40 -10.76
C ALA A 31 -6.21 -7.66 -9.73
N TYR A 32 -7.47 -7.31 -10.05
CA TYR A 32 -8.62 -7.59 -9.20
C TYR A 32 -8.86 -9.09 -8.98
N ALA A 33 -8.66 -9.92 -10.00
CA ALA A 33 -8.76 -11.37 -9.86
C ALA A 33 -7.68 -11.91 -8.90
N SER A 34 -6.44 -11.42 -9.02
CA SER A 34 -5.34 -11.80 -8.12
C SER A 34 -5.62 -11.39 -6.67
N MET A 35 -6.17 -10.20 -6.46
CA MET A 35 -6.63 -9.75 -5.13
C MET A 35 -7.75 -10.65 -4.58
N GLY A 36 -8.72 -11.02 -5.40
CA GLY A 36 -9.84 -11.90 -5.01
C GLY A 36 -9.39 -13.30 -4.63
N ILE A 37 -8.50 -13.90 -5.41
CA ILE A 37 -7.91 -15.21 -5.10
C ILE A 37 -7.05 -15.12 -3.83
N GLY A 38 -6.26 -14.05 -3.68
CA GLY A 38 -5.52 -13.81 -2.45
C GLY A 38 -6.42 -13.68 -1.22
N PHE A 39 -7.60 -13.06 -1.38
CA PHE A 39 -8.61 -12.96 -0.32
C PHE A 39 -9.16 -14.33 0.08
N MET A 40 -9.43 -15.22 -0.87
CA MET A 40 -9.84 -16.59 -0.57
C MET A 40 -8.77 -17.37 0.22
N ILE A 41 -7.49 -17.04 0.05
CA ILE A 41 -6.39 -17.77 0.71
C ILE A 41 -6.17 -17.32 2.15
N LYS A 42 -6.18 -16.00 2.40
CA LYS A 42 -5.80 -15.45 3.71
C LYS A 42 -6.68 -14.30 4.20
N GLY A 43 -7.66 -13.89 3.40
CA GLY A 43 -8.66 -12.89 3.78
C GLY A 43 -8.26 -11.45 3.44
N PRO A 44 -8.77 -10.47 4.22
CA PRO A 44 -8.70 -9.04 3.90
C PRO A 44 -7.32 -8.46 3.54
N PRO A 45 -6.20 -8.87 4.18
CA PRO A 45 -4.89 -8.31 3.87
C PRO A 45 -4.50 -8.40 2.39
N ALA A 46 -4.96 -9.43 1.67
CA ALA A 46 -4.68 -9.60 0.24
C ALA A 46 -5.25 -8.49 -0.65
N VAL A 47 -6.35 -7.88 -0.23
CA VAL A 47 -7.01 -6.77 -0.92
C VAL A 47 -6.49 -5.44 -0.39
N LEU A 48 -6.36 -5.31 0.94
CA LEU A 48 -5.99 -4.06 1.59
C LEU A 48 -4.58 -3.59 1.20
N ILE A 49 -3.59 -4.49 1.16
CA ILE A 49 -2.20 -4.14 0.83
C ILE A 49 -2.09 -3.49 -0.57
N PRO A 50 -2.51 -4.14 -1.67
CA PRO A 50 -2.43 -3.54 -3.00
C PRO A 50 -3.38 -2.35 -3.16
N ALA A 51 -4.58 -2.38 -2.55
CA ALA A 51 -5.51 -1.25 -2.61
C ALA A 51 -4.94 0.01 -1.96
N LEU A 52 -4.21 -0.11 -0.85
CA LEU A 52 -3.55 1.02 -0.20
C LEU A 52 -2.34 1.51 -0.98
N ALA A 53 -1.51 0.60 -1.50
CA ALA A 53 -0.36 0.97 -2.31
C ALA A 53 -0.79 1.82 -3.53
N VAL A 54 -1.75 1.30 -4.30
CA VAL A 54 -2.28 1.97 -5.50
C VAL A 54 -3.16 3.16 -5.14
N GLY A 55 -3.95 3.05 -4.07
CA GLY A 55 -4.86 4.10 -3.60
C GLY A 55 -4.11 5.33 -3.10
N ILE A 56 -3.09 5.16 -2.25
CA ILE A 56 -2.23 6.25 -1.79
C ILE A 56 -1.52 6.89 -2.98
N PHE A 57 -0.94 6.09 -3.88
CA PHE A 57 -0.29 6.61 -5.09
C PHE A 57 -1.25 7.43 -5.97
N THR A 58 -2.45 6.93 -6.21
CA THR A 58 -3.43 7.62 -7.06
C THR A 58 -3.94 8.89 -6.38
N LEU A 59 -4.15 8.83 -5.06
CA LEU A 59 -4.55 9.97 -4.25
C LEU A 59 -3.44 11.03 -4.20
N THR A 60 -2.16 10.67 -4.11
CA THR A 60 -1.07 11.67 -4.11
C THR A 60 -0.91 12.37 -5.46
N LEU A 61 -1.19 11.70 -6.57
CA LEU A 61 -1.19 12.30 -7.91
C LEU A 61 -2.40 13.21 -8.16
N PHE A 62 -3.55 12.96 -7.50
CA PHE A 62 -4.83 13.66 -7.73
C PHE A 62 -5.27 13.69 -9.22
N ASP A 63 -4.84 12.71 -10.02
CA ASP A 63 -5.17 12.64 -11.44
C ASP A 63 -6.45 11.80 -11.66
N ARG A 64 -7.53 12.47 -12.10
CA ARG A 64 -8.82 11.85 -12.41
C ARG A 64 -8.71 10.81 -13.53
N SER A 65 -7.77 10.96 -14.46
CA SER A 65 -7.52 9.99 -15.52
C SER A 65 -7.10 8.63 -14.94
N ILE A 66 -6.21 8.64 -13.94
CA ILE A 66 -5.74 7.42 -13.27
C ILE A 66 -6.90 6.76 -12.51
N PHE A 67 -7.71 7.53 -11.78
CA PHE A 67 -8.91 7.02 -11.11
C PHE A 67 -9.88 6.31 -12.07
N SER A 68 -10.14 6.92 -13.23
CA SER A 68 -11.01 6.30 -14.25
C SER A 68 -10.37 5.03 -14.82
N ARG A 69 -9.05 5.01 -14.98
CA ARG A 69 -8.32 3.83 -15.48
C ARG A 69 -8.35 2.67 -14.51
N LEU A 70 -8.39 2.90 -13.20
CA LEU A 70 -8.54 1.82 -12.22
C LEU A 70 -9.85 1.04 -12.34
N ARG A 71 -10.89 1.61 -12.99
CA ARG A 71 -12.20 0.96 -13.21
C ARG A 71 -12.77 0.32 -11.93
N LEU A 72 -12.71 1.07 -10.82
CA LEU A 72 -13.05 0.61 -9.46
C LEU A 72 -14.38 -0.17 -9.39
N VAL A 73 -15.43 0.32 -10.05
CA VAL A 73 -16.75 -0.34 -10.06
C VAL A 73 -16.65 -1.73 -10.69
N SER A 74 -16.08 -1.84 -11.89
CA SER A 74 -15.94 -3.13 -12.56
C SER A 74 -14.96 -4.07 -11.83
N GLY A 75 -13.92 -3.53 -11.21
CA GLY A 75 -13.01 -4.29 -10.37
C GLY A 75 -13.68 -4.85 -9.11
N ALA A 76 -14.53 -4.06 -8.46
CA ALA A 76 -15.34 -4.48 -7.34
C ALA A 76 -16.32 -5.59 -7.73
N VAL A 77 -16.90 -5.53 -8.93
CA VAL A 77 -17.74 -6.62 -9.47
C VAL A 77 -16.94 -7.92 -9.63
N VAL A 78 -15.70 -7.86 -10.16
CA VAL A 78 -14.84 -9.05 -10.28
C VAL A 78 -14.46 -9.61 -8.90
N LEU A 79 -14.11 -8.75 -7.95
CA LEU A 79 -13.83 -9.16 -6.57
C LEU A 79 -15.06 -9.82 -5.94
N ALA A 80 -16.23 -9.21 -6.06
CA ALA A 80 -17.47 -9.74 -5.53
C ALA A 80 -17.81 -11.08 -6.18
N ALA A 81 -17.66 -11.21 -7.50
CA ALA A 81 -17.92 -12.46 -8.22
C ALA A 81 -16.99 -13.61 -7.79
N LEU A 82 -15.78 -13.32 -7.33
CA LEU A 82 -14.86 -14.34 -6.82
C LEU A 82 -15.10 -14.66 -5.34
N ILE A 83 -15.36 -13.63 -4.52
CA ILE A 83 -15.42 -13.75 -3.07
C ILE A 83 -16.82 -14.19 -2.62
N VAL A 84 -17.87 -13.49 -3.08
CA VAL A 84 -19.23 -13.63 -2.57
C VAL A 84 -19.81 -15.04 -2.73
N PRO A 85 -19.64 -15.76 -3.86
CA PRO A 85 -20.29 -17.06 -4.02
C PRO A 85 -19.92 -18.08 -2.95
N TRP A 86 -18.65 -18.13 -2.55
CA TRP A 86 -18.20 -19.04 -1.49
C TRP A 86 -18.78 -18.65 -0.14
N PHE A 87 -18.70 -17.37 0.24
CA PHE A 87 -19.24 -16.87 1.50
C PHE A 87 -20.77 -17.02 1.58
N ALA A 88 -21.49 -16.73 0.49
CA ALA A 88 -22.93 -16.90 0.41
C ALA A 88 -23.35 -18.36 0.55
N THR A 89 -22.59 -19.29 -0.05
CA THR A 89 -22.84 -20.73 0.06
C THR A 89 -22.60 -21.20 1.50
N MET A 90 -21.49 -20.80 2.11
CA MET A 90 -21.18 -21.15 3.50
C MET A 90 -22.21 -20.61 4.49
N LEU A 91 -22.67 -19.37 4.27
CA LEU A 91 -23.73 -18.75 5.07
C LEU A 91 -25.07 -19.49 4.88
N SER A 92 -25.39 -19.95 3.67
CA SER A 92 -26.62 -20.69 3.41
C SER A 92 -26.60 -22.09 4.03
N LEU A 93 -25.43 -22.73 4.12
CA LEU A 93 -25.28 -24.07 4.68
C LEU A 93 -25.21 -24.10 6.22
N HIS A 94 -24.54 -23.11 6.82
CA HIS A 94 -24.22 -23.11 8.25
C HIS A 94 -24.97 -22.03 9.05
N GLY A 95 -25.68 -21.12 8.38
CA GLY A 95 -26.50 -20.11 9.04
C GLY A 95 -25.72 -19.19 9.98
N ASP A 96 -26.29 -18.94 11.16
CA ASP A 96 -25.77 -17.97 12.12
C ASP A 96 -24.44 -18.40 12.76
N GLU A 97 -24.14 -19.69 12.87
CA GLU A 97 -22.87 -20.17 13.44
C GLU A 97 -21.66 -19.69 12.63
N PHE A 98 -21.76 -19.73 11.29
CA PHE A 98 -20.70 -19.23 10.41
C PHE A 98 -20.56 -17.71 10.49
N LYS A 99 -21.70 -17.00 10.58
CA LYS A 99 -21.72 -15.54 10.71
C LYS A 99 -21.04 -15.08 11.99
N ASP A 100 -21.36 -15.72 13.11
CA ASP A 100 -20.79 -15.39 14.42
C ASP A 100 -19.30 -15.76 14.48
N HIS A 101 -18.89 -16.84 13.84
CA HIS A 101 -17.47 -17.19 13.73
C HIS A 101 -16.67 -16.14 12.93
N ILE A 102 -17.16 -15.74 11.76
CA ILE A 102 -16.45 -14.79 10.90
C ILE A 102 -16.44 -13.38 11.52
N LEU A 103 -17.60 -12.88 11.97
CA LEU A 103 -17.69 -11.54 12.55
C LEU A 103 -17.03 -11.46 13.93
N GLY A 104 -17.19 -12.49 14.77
CA GLY A 104 -16.65 -12.55 16.13
C GLY A 104 -15.15 -12.90 16.13
N ALA A 105 -14.80 -14.12 15.75
CA ALA A 105 -13.43 -14.62 15.94
C ALA A 105 -12.44 -14.06 14.92
N GLU A 106 -12.87 -13.76 13.69
CA GLU A 106 -11.95 -13.38 12.62
C GLU A 106 -11.85 -11.86 12.40
N PHE A 107 -12.95 -11.12 12.53
CA PHE A 107 -12.93 -9.65 12.42
C PHE A 107 -12.81 -8.95 13.78
N ARG A 108 -13.68 -9.25 14.74
CA ARG A 108 -13.70 -8.52 16.03
C ARG A 108 -12.44 -8.77 16.84
N ASP A 109 -12.02 -10.01 17.05
CA ASP A 109 -10.83 -10.32 17.85
C ASP A 109 -9.52 -9.83 17.22
N ARG A 110 -9.49 -9.64 15.88
CA ARG A 110 -8.30 -9.11 15.17
C ARG A 110 -8.24 -7.59 15.12
N ILE A 111 -9.35 -6.90 15.33
CA ILE A 111 -9.45 -5.43 15.26
C ILE A 111 -9.53 -4.82 16.66
N ILE A 112 -10.21 -5.50 17.58
CA ILE A 112 -10.42 -5.07 18.96
C ILE A 112 -9.57 -5.95 19.87
N HIS A 113 -8.29 -5.62 19.94
CA HIS A 113 -7.34 -6.18 20.89
C HIS A 113 -6.62 -5.04 21.60
N ASP A 114 -6.48 -5.17 22.92
CA ASP A 114 -5.87 -4.18 23.81
C ASP A 114 -4.33 -4.17 23.70
N ALA A 115 -3.81 -4.10 22.48
CA ALA A 115 -2.39 -3.90 22.26
C ALA A 115 -2.06 -2.39 22.37
N PRO A 116 -0.99 -2.00 23.08
CA PRO A 116 -0.52 -0.62 23.05
C PRO A 116 -0.03 -0.24 21.65
N PHE A 117 -0.11 1.04 21.30
CA PHE A 117 0.49 1.53 20.06
C PHE A 117 2.00 1.26 20.05
N SER A 118 2.50 0.60 19.00
CA SER A 118 3.90 0.20 18.89
C SER A 118 4.41 0.43 17.48
N LEU A 119 5.63 0.97 17.35
CA LEU A 119 6.37 1.08 16.08
C LEU A 119 7.00 -0.27 15.67
N TYR A 120 6.38 -1.38 16.06
CA TYR A 120 6.84 -2.74 15.80
C TYR A 120 7.16 -2.95 14.33
N TYR A 121 6.25 -2.56 13.44
CA TYR A 121 6.43 -2.76 12.00
C TYR A 121 7.54 -1.94 11.38
N LEU A 122 7.75 -0.70 11.83
CA LEU A 122 8.89 0.10 11.38
C LEU A 122 10.21 -0.59 11.75
N ARG A 123 10.34 -1.05 13.00
CA ARG A 123 11.53 -1.78 13.47
C ARG A 123 11.74 -3.10 12.71
N VAL A 124 10.64 -3.83 12.49
CA VAL A 124 10.66 -5.11 11.76
C VAL A 124 11.08 -4.92 10.32
N THR A 125 10.54 -3.92 9.62
CA THR A 125 10.92 -3.58 8.24
C THR A 125 12.40 -3.21 8.17
N LEU A 126 12.88 -2.31 9.05
CA LEU A 126 14.29 -1.95 9.07
C LEU A 126 15.19 -3.17 9.28
N ARG A 127 14.86 -4.04 10.25
CA ARG A 127 15.65 -5.23 10.58
C ARG A 127 15.60 -6.31 9.51
N TYR A 128 14.43 -6.60 8.93
CA TYR A 128 14.29 -7.66 7.94
C TYR A 128 14.99 -7.35 6.62
N TYR A 129 15.08 -6.07 6.27
CA TYR A 129 15.68 -5.64 5.02
C TYR A 129 17.09 -5.08 5.20
N LEU A 130 17.77 -5.31 6.32
CA LEU A 130 19.21 -5.02 6.38
C LEU A 130 19.97 -5.90 5.36
N PRO A 131 20.94 -5.36 4.60
CA PRO A 131 21.45 -3.98 4.66
C PRO A 131 20.68 -2.98 3.79
N TRP A 132 19.77 -3.44 2.92
CA TRP A 132 19.00 -2.63 1.96
C TRP A 132 18.21 -1.48 2.57
N SER A 133 17.69 -1.64 3.79
CA SER A 133 17.02 -0.57 4.52
C SER A 133 17.93 0.65 4.76
N LEU A 134 19.26 0.47 4.85
CA LEU A 134 20.21 1.58 4.94
C LEU A 134 20.29 2.36 3.61
N PHE A 135 20.28 1.66 2.48
CA PHE A 135 20.26 2.28 1.15
C PHE A 135 18.95 3.03 0.91
N LEU A 136 17.82 2.50 1.38
CA LEU A 136 16.53 3.18 1.32
C LEU A 136 16.56 4.49 2.14
N ILE A 137 17.09 4.45 3.36
CA ILE A 137 17.26 5.65 4.20
C ILE A 137 18.19 6.65 3.51
N ALA A 138 19.30 6.18 2.94
CA ALA A 138 20.23 7.04 2.20
C ALA A 138 19.57 7.67 0.96
N ALA A 139 18.75 6.92 0.22
CA ALA A 139 18.02 7.41 -0.94
C ALA A 139 17.00 8.50 -0.55
N LEU A 140 16.26 8.28 0.54
CA LEU A 140 15.35 9.28 1.11
C LEU A 140 16.14 10.51 1.55
N PHE A 141 17.26 10.32 2.26
CA PHE A 141 18.10 11.41 2.72
C PHE A 141 18.63 12.23 1.56
N VAL A 142 19.26 11.61 0.55
CA VAL A 142 19.73 12.30 -0.66
C VAL A 142 18.59 13.08 -1.29
N ARG A 143 17.44 12.47 -1.57
CA ARG A 143 16.29 13.18 -2.17
C ARG A 143 15.78 14.35 -1.33
N PHE A 144 15.73 14.22 -0.01
CA PHE A 144 15.27 15.27 0.90
C PHE A 144 16.37 16.23 1.38
N THR A 145 17.64 16.03 1.03
CA THR A 145 18.76 16.91 1.44
C THR A 145 19.59 17.49 0.31
N THR A 146 19.63 16.86 -0.88
CA THR A 146 20.18 17.48 -2.09
C THR A 146 19.20 18.56 -2.53
N ALA A 147 19.28 19.70 -1.85
CA ALA A 147 18.74 20.95 -2.32
C ALA A 147 19.37 21.25 -3.69
N PRO A 148 18.63 21.84 -4.64
CA PRO A 148 19.29 22.79 -5.51
C PRO A 148 19.96 23.78 -4.57
N ARG A 149 21.29 23.90 -4.63
CA ARG A 149 22.00 25.03 -4.03
C ARG A 149 21.43 26.29 -4.67
N THR A 150 20.33 26.82 -4.16
CA THR A 150 20.09 28.25 -4.22
C THR A 150 21.16 28.84 -3.32
N ALA A 151 22.27 29.21 -3.96
CA ALA A 151 23.38 29.92 -3.36
C ALA A 151 22.90 31.30 -2.89
N ALA A 152 22.18 31.38 -1.78
CA ALA A 152 21.73 32.64 -1.18
C ALA A 152 21.26 32.56 0.29
N ALA A 153 21.59 31.50 1.05
CA ALA A 153 21.16 31.41 2.45
C ALA A 153 22.26 30.86 3.37
N ALA A 154 23.47 31.41 3.25
CA ALA A 154 24.42 31.39 4.36
C ALA A 154 24.12 32.61 5.24
N SER A 155 23.36 32.41 6.32
CA SER A 155 23.30 33.25 7.55
C SER A 155 21.89 33.32 8.15
N ASP A 156 21.26 32.18 8.49
CA ASP A 156 20.42 32.15 9.68
C ASP A 156 20.18 30.70 10.16
N LYS A 157 20.76 30.33 11.31
CA LYS A 157 20.57 29.00 11.90
C LYS A 157 19.19 28.84 12.55
N ASN A 158 18.49 29.94 12.83
CA ASN A 158 17.18 29.92 13.50
C ASN A 158 15.99 29.88 12.52
N GLY A 159 16.17 30.30 11.26
CA GLY A 159 15.15 30.19 10.20
C GLY A 159 15.03 28.80 9.53
N CYS A 160 16.01 27.92 9.73
CA CYS A 160 16.10 26.62 9.02
C CYS A 160 14.97 25.64 9.38
N ILE A 161 14.52 25.64 10.65
CA ILE A 161 13.43 24.75 11.11
C ILE A 161 12.08 25.23 10.58
N MET A 162 11.91 26.54 10.41
CA MET A 162 10.64 27.15 9.99
C MET A 162 10.40 27.05 8.48
N LEU A 163 11.48 26.93 7.68
CA LEU A 163 11.44 26.74 6.21
C LEU A 163 11.40 25.26 5.77
N LEU A 164 11.62 24.33 6.71
CA LEU A 164 11.53 22.89 6.46
C LEU A 164 10.16 22.43 5.91
N PRO A 165 9.00 22.87 6.44
CA PRO A 165 7.71 22.45 5.89
C PRO A 165 7.45 22.99 4.47
N GLU A 166 7.89 24.21 4.15
CA GLU A 166 7.73 24.78 2.80
C GLU A 166 8.61 24.06 1.78
N THR A 167 9.88 23.82 2.11
CA THR A 167 10.79 23.06 1.26
C THR A 167 10.36 21.60 1.06
N LEU A 168 9.75 20.97 2.07
CA LEU A 168 9.14 19.64 1.93
C LEU A 168 7.92 19.67 1.00
N LYS A 169 7.07 20.70 1.09
CA LYS A 169 5.88 20.85 0.23
C LYS A 169 6.26 21.03 -1.25
N ILE A 170 7.27 21.86 -1.52
CA ILE A 170 7.78 22.06 -2.89
C ILE A 170 8.31 20.74 -3.45
N ARG A 171 9.10 20.00 -2.67
CA ARG A 171 9.63 18.69 -3.09
C ARG A 171 8.56 17.63 -3.28
N PHE A 172 7.53 17.64 -2.44
CA PHE A 172 6.40 16.74 -2.63
C PHE A 172 5.65 17.04 -3.93
N THR A 173 5.64 18.32 -4.34
CA THR A 173 5.08 18.74 -5.63
C THR A 173 5.98 18.30 -6.79
N GLU A 174 7.30 18.39 -6.65
CA GLU A 174 8.29 17.91 -7.62
C GLU A 174 8.26 16.39 -7.78
N LEU A 175 8.03 15.65 -6.69
CA LEU A 175 7.84 14.19 -6.73
C LEU A 175 6.63 13.77 -7.57
N ARG A 176 5.62 14.63 -7.73
CA ARG A 176 4.44 14.38 -8.57
C ARG A 176 4.79 14.37 -10.06
N GLU A 177 5.92 14.93 -10.46
CA GLU A 177 6.38 14.93 -11.85
C GLU A 177 6.59 13.51 -12.39
N LYS A 178 6.36 13.33 -13.70
CA LYS A 178 6.35 12.02 -14.36
C LYS A 178 7.63 11.21 -14.13
N ASP A 179 8.77 11.88 -14.07
CA ASP A 179 10.09 11.24 -13.89
C ASP A 179 10.29 10.65 -12.49
N HIS A 180 9.46 11.03 -11.50
CA HIS A 180 9.57 10.60 -10.10
C HIS A 180 8.39 9.75 -9.63
N GLN A 181 7.41 9.49 -10.51
CA GLN A 181 6.26 8.64 -10.22
C GLN A 181 6.64 7.21 -9.77
N PRO A 182 7.66 6.53 -10.33
CA PRO A 182 8.04 5.21 -9.84
C PRO A 182 8.52 5.23 -8.39
N PHE A 183 9.29 6.26 -8.01
CA PHE A 183 9.76 6.43 -6.63
C PHE A 183 8.60 6.70 -5.67
N LEU A 184 7.65 7.56 -6.07
CA LEU A 184 6.42 7.78 -5.31
C LEU A 184 5.58 6.51 -5.14
N PHE A 185 5.51 5.67 -6.17
CA PHE A 185 4.78 4.41 -6.12
C PHE A 185 5.42 3.45 -5.10
N CYS A 186 6.74 3.29 -5.13
CA CYS A 186 7.46 2.48 -4.14
C CYS A 186 7.25 3.00 -2.72
N LEU A 187 7.33 4.33 -2.53
CA LEU A 187 7.08 4.95 -1.23
C LEU A 187 5.64 4.70 -0.74
N ALA A 188 4.64 4.83 -1.62
CA ALA A 188 3.24 4.54 -1.30
C ALA A 188 3.03 3.07 -0.95
N TRP A 189 3.71 2.16 -1.66
CA TRP A 189 3.67 0.72 -1.39
C TRP A 189 4.36 0.34 -0.07
N ILE A 190 5.39 1.06 0.36
CA ILE A 190 5.98 0.86 1.69
C ILE A 190 5.09 1.46 2.78
N LEU A 191 4.69 2.71 2.63
CA LEU A 191 3.95 3.47 3.65
C LEU A 191 2.53 2.93 3.88
N GLY A 192 1.83 2.53 2.83
CA GLY A 192 0.43 2.09 2.94
C GLY A 192 0.24 0.90 3.88
N PRO A 193 0.89 -0.23 3.64
CA PRO A 193 0.83 -1.38 4.52
C PRO A 193 1.44 -1.08 5.90
N LEU A 194 2.52 -0.30 5.98
CA LEU A 194 3.14 0.08 7.26
C LEU A 194 2.16 0.87 8.14
N LEU A 195 1.46 1.86 7.57
CA LEU A 195 0.43 2.62 8.27
C LEU A 195 -0.75 1.72 8.65
N LEU A 196 -1.25 0.91 7.72
CA LEU A 196 -2.36 0.00 7.99
C LEU A 196 -2.06 -0.92 9.15
N PHE A 197 -0.96 -1.67 9.11
CA PHE A 197 -0.68 -2.67 10.13
C PHE A 197 -0.28 -2.03 11.46
N THR A 198 0.30 -0.83 11.46
CA THR A 198 0.54 -0.06 12.69
C THR A 198 -0.78 0.42 13.30
N LEU A 199 -1.73 0.88 12.49
CA LEU A 199 -3.06 1.32 12.97
C LEU A 199 -3.93 0.17 13.45
N PHE A 200 -3.92 -0.94 12.72
CA PHE A 200 -4.62 -2.17 13.10
C PHE A 200 -3.92 -2.92 14.23
N ARG A 201 -2.73 -2.46 14.70
CA ARG A 201 -1.98 -3.03 15.82
C ARG A 201 -1.73 -4.55 15.73
N ILE A 202 -1.81 -5.14 14.54
CA ILE A 202 -1.66 -6.60 14.36
C ILE A 202 -0.18 -6.93 14.57
N GLU A 203 0.21 -7.87 15.44
CA GLU A 203 1.65 -8.17 15.64
C GLU A 203 2.10 -9.41 14.85
N HIS A 204 1.97 -9.33 13.53
CA HIS A 204 2.41 -10.41 12.65
C HIS A 204 3.41 -9.91 11.61
N SER A 205 4.68 -10.20 11.88
CA SER A 205 5.83 -9.78 11.08
C SER A 205 5.76 -10.20 9.60
N ARG A 206 5.11 -11.35 9.32
CA ARG A 206 4.99 -11.94 7.98
C ARG A 206 4.24 -11.07 6.97
N TYR A 207 3.43 -10.10 7.41
CA TYR A 207 2.73 -9.20 6.49
C TYR A 207 3.65 -8.23 5.78
N MET A 208 4.79 -7.87 6.40
CA MET A 208 5.79 -6.96 5.81
C MET A 208 6.56 -7.56 4.64
N LEU A 209 6.53 -8.88 4.44
CA LEU A 209 7.19 -9.54 3.31
C LEU A 209 6.65 -9.07 1.95
N SER A 210 5.41 -8.56 1.93
CA SER A 210 4.78 -8.00 0.72
C SER A 210 5.37 -6.68 0.25
N ILE A 211 6.12 -6.01 1.13
CA ILE A 211 6.78 -4.74 0.84
C ILE A 211 8.17 -4.98 0.24
N SER A 212 8.71 -6.20 0.34
CA SER A 212 10.08 -6.54 -0.07
C SER A 212 10.47 -5.98 -1.44
N PRO A 213 9.65 -6.12 -2.51
CA PRO A 213 10.07 -5.67 -3.83
C PRO A 213 10.07 -4.15 -4.03
N ALA A 214 9.53 -3.39 -3.06
CA ALA A 214 9.57 -1.93 -3.06
C ALA A 214 10.80 -1.35 -2.34
N ILE A 215 11.49 -2.14 -1.50
CA ILE A 215 12.67 -1.76 -0.71
C ILE A 215 13.94 -2.19 -1.45
#